data_AF-A0A3D0SI70-F1
#
_entry.id   AF-A0A3D0SI70-F1
#
_cell.length_a   1.000
_cell.length_b   1.000
_cell.length_c   1.000
_cell.angle_alpha   90.00
_cell.angle_beta   90.00
_cell.angle_gamma   90.00
#
_symmetry.space_group_name_H-M   'P 1'
#
loop_
_entity.id
_entity.type
_entity.pdbx_description
1 polymer ?
#
loop_
_entity_poly.entity_id
_entity_poly.type
_entity_poly.pdbx_seq_one_letter_code
_entity_poly.pdbx_strand_id
1 'polypeptide(L)'
;QIPAQRIGAASHMSVLFSAANPLYGIGGTQRICDNGQGSSKTKRCEAGEEVWYGPWGLTEEGKVFARLTYNPYFDTMIDAIEQLLEIDPQKVVKE
;
A
#
# COMPACT_ATOMS: atom_id res chain seq x y z
N GLN A 1 -13.31 2.24 -0.50
CA GLN A 1 -12.26 3.02 -1.16
C GLN A 1 -11.74 4.08 -0.18
N ILE A 2 -10.52 4.61 -0.38
CA ILE A 2 -9.98 5.79 0.34
C ILE A 2 -9.53 6.81 -0.72
N PRO A 3 -10.46 7.64 -1.26
CA PRO A 3 -10.20 8.48 -2.43
C PRO A 3 -9.10 9.53 -2.21
N ALA A 4 -9.00 10.10 -1.01
CA ALA A 4 -7.96 11.08 -0.66
C ALA A 4 -6.53 10.51 -0.81
N GLN A 5 -6.37 9.20 -0.77
CA GLN A 5 -5.10 8.49 -0.98
C GLN A 5 -5.04 7.74 -2.33
N ARG A 6 -6.05 7.93 -3.19
CA ARG A 6 -6.24 7.19 -4.45
C ARG A 6 -6.26 5.67 -4.27
N ILE A 7 -6.79 5.16 -3.16
CA ILE A 7 -6.91 3.72 -2.91
C ILE A 7 -8.31 3.24 -3.33
N GLY A 8 -8.37 2.39 -4.35
CA GLY A 8 -9.62 1.79 -4.83
C GLY A 8 -10.10 0.64 -3.94
N ALA A 9 -9.20 -0.27 -3.57
CA ALA A 9 -9.50 -1.39 -2.68
C ALA A 9 -8.24 -1.87 -1.97
N ALA A 10 -8.41 -2.65 -0.90
CA ALA A 10 -7.30 -3.30 -0.20
C ALA A 10 -6.65 -4.38 -1.09
N SER A 11 -5.39 -4.70 -0.79
CA SER A 11 -4.59 -5.72 -1.48
C SER A 11 -4.02 -6.68 -0.44
N HIS A 12 -3.89 -7.97 -0.75
CA HIS A 12 -3.23 -8.89 0.18
C HIS A 12 -1.78 -8.47 0.49
N MET A 13 -1.12 -7.81 -0.45
CA MET A 13 0.24 -7.27 -0.24
C MET A 13 0.27 -6.09 0.73
N SER A 14 -0.85 -5.40 0.94
CA SER A 14 -0.86 -4.16 1.72
C SER A 14 -0.69 -4.40 3.21
N VAL A 15 -0.92 -5.61 3.72
CA VAL A 15 -0.92 -5.90 5.17
C VAL A 15 0.42 -5.60 5.84
N LEU A 16 1.54 -5.82 5.14
CA LEU A 16 2.86 -5.94 5.77
C LEU A 16 3.63 -4.62 5.92
N PHE A 17 3.30 -3.59 5.14
CA PHE A 17 4.16 -2.41 5.03
C PHE A 17 3.45 -1.14 5.50
N SER A 18 4.16 -0.28 6.22
CA SER A 18 3.69 1.05 6.58
C SER A 18 3.76 2.00 5.38
N ALA A 19 2.98 3.08 5.42
CA ALA A 19 3.03 4.13 4.41
C ALA A 19 4.40 4.83 4.31
N ALA A 20 5.21 4.75 5.38
CA ALA A 20 6.56 5.30 5.46
C ALA A 20 7.66 4.32 5.01
N ASN A 21 7.31 3.08 4.61
CA ASN A 21 8.31 2.11 4.15
C ASN A 21 9.06 2.65 2.91
N PRO A 22 10.41 2.67 2.91
CA PRO A 22 11.20 3.30 1.85
C PRO A 22 11.13 2.58 0.51
N LEU A 23 10.71 1.31 0.49
CA LEU A 23 10.53 0.54 -0.74
C LEU A 23 9.06 0.52 -1.18
N TYR A 24 8.13 0.30 -0.24
CA TYR A 24 6.74 -0.05 -0.55
C TYR A 24 5.69 0.94 -0.05
N GLY A 25 6.12 2.04 0.59
CA GLY A 25 5.25 3.11 1.08
C GLY A 25 4.82 4.09 -0.02
N ILE A 26 4.21 5.22 0.39
CA ILE A 26 3.70 6.25 -0.52
C ILE A 26 4.83 6.83 -1.40
N GLY A 27 6.00 7.06 -0.79
CA GLY A 27 7.22 7.52 -1.47
C GLY A 27 8.19 6.39 -1.80
N GLY A 28 7.74 5.14 -1.79
CA GLY A 28 8.58 3.97 -1.98
C GLY A 28 9.24 3.93 -3.36
N THR A 29 10.46 3.41 -3.44
CA THR A 29 11.18 3.23 -4.71
C THR A 29 10.63 2.10 -5.57
N GLN A 30 9.89 1.15 -4.98
CA GLN A 30 9.32 -0.01 -5.66
C GLN A 30 7.84 0.22 -5.94
N ARG A 31 7.49 0.31 -7.23
CA ARG A 31 6.10 0.40 -7.70
C ARG A 31 5.78 -0.78 -8.61
N ILE A 32 4.78 -1.58 -8.24
CA ILE A 32 4.34 -2.72 -9.06
C ILE A 32 3.24 -2.22 -10.02
N CYS A 33 3.65 -1.94 -11.26
CA CYS A 33 2.78 -1.44 -12.33
C CYS A 33 2.07 -2.53 -13.13
N ASP A 34 2.67 -3.73 -13.19
CA ASP A 34 1.97 -4.91 -13.70
C ASP A 34 0.92 -5.35 -12.68
N ASN A 35 -0.28 -4.78 -12.83
CA ASN A 35 -1.38 -4.94 -11.89
C ASN A 35 -2.62 -5.59 -12.54
N GLY A 36 -2.44 -6.34 -13.63
CA GLY A 36 -3.54 -7.00 -14.34
C GLY A 36 -4.42 -6.07 -15.20
N GLN A 37 -3.94 -4.85 -15.49
CA GLN A 37 -4.67 -3.80 -16.18
C GLN A 37 -4.33 -3.66 -17.69
N GLY A 38 -3.55 -4.59 -18.22
CA GLY A 38 -3.09 -4.60 -19.61
C GLY A 38 -1.90 -3.67 -19.89
N SER A 39 -1.21 -3.93 -21.00
CA SER A 39 0.09 -3.33 -21.33
C SER A 39 0.08 -1.80 -21.45
N SER A 40 -1.00 -1.22 -21.96
CA SER A 40 -1.13 0.25 -22.09
C SER A 40 -1.11 0.95 -20.73
N LYS A 41 -1.95 0.50 -19.78
CA LYS A 41 -1.99 1.10 -18.43
C LYS A 41 -0.72 0.77 -17.62
N THR A 42 -0.15 -0.42 -17.78
CA THR A 42 1.15 -0.77 -17.17
C THR A 42 2.24 0.21 -17.57
N LYS A 43 2.41 0.49 -18.88
CA LYS A 43 3.40 1.45 -19.38
C LYS A 43 3.20 2.87 -18.84
N ARG A 44 1.95 3.32 -18.71
CA ARG A 44 1.61 4.63 -18.13
C ARG A 44 2.01 4.73 -16.67
N CYS A 45 1.76 3.68 -15.89
CA CYS A 45 2.23 3.59 -14.50
C CYS A 45 3.77 3.64 -14.41
N GLU A 46 4.47 2.89 -15.27
CA GLU A 46 5.94 2.84 -15.32
C GLU A 46 6.55 4.18 -15.76
N ALA A 47 5.86 4.93 -16.61
CA ALA A 47 6.24 6.28 -17.00
C ALA A 47 6.08 7.33 -15.88
N GLY A 48 5.54 6.94 -14.72
CA GLY A 48 5.39 7.82 -13.56
C GLY A 48 4.14 8.71 -13.58
N GLU A 49 3.13 8.38 -14.39
CA GLU A 49 1.83 9.06 -14.34
C GLU A 49 1.19 8.94 -12.94
N GLU A 50 0.16 9.77 -12.68
CA GLU A 50 -0.66 9.61 -11.48
C GLU A 50 -1.35 8.24 -11.51
N VAL A 51 -1.25 7.52 -10.40
CA VAL A 51 -1.84 6.20 -10.23
C VAL A 51 -2.79 6.16 -9.04
N TRP A 52 -3.77 5.28 -9.17
CA TRP A 52 -4.54 4.71 -8.08
C TRP A 52 -3.87 3.44 -7.57
N TYR A 53 -4.25 2.99 -6.37
CA TYR A 53 -3.71 1.79 -5.75
C TYR A 53 -4.81 0.77 -5.49
N GLY A 54 -4.52 -0.50 -5.74
CA GLY A 54 -5.48 -1.58 -5.52
C GLY A 54 -4.90 -2.98 -5.61
N PRO A 55 -5.76 -4.01 -5.49
CA PRO A 55 -5.38 -5.40 -5.70
C PRO A 55 -5.15 -5.69 -7.19
N TRP A 56 -4.73 -6.93 -7.47
CA TRP A 56 -4.56 -7.43 -8.84
C TRP A 56 -5.89 -7.39 -9.56
N GLY A 57 -5.88 -6.93 -10.82
CA GLY A 57 -7.05 -7.00 -11.68
C GLY A 57 -8.13 -5.97 -11.37
N LEU A 58 -7.94 -5.09 -10.38
CA LEU A 58 -8.84 -3.95 -10.20
C LEU A 58 -8.69 -3.02 -11.41
N THR A 59 -9.80 -2.81 -12.11
CA THR A 59 -9.89 -1.90 -13.24
C THR A 59 -11.06 -0.96 -13.04
N GLU A 60 -10.83 0.31 -13.35
CA GLU A 60 -11.86 1.34 -13.40
C GLU A 60 -11.56 2.23 -14.62
N GLU A 61 -12.61 2.77 -15.23
CA GLU A 61 -12.50 3.66 -16.38
C GLU A 61 -11.71 4.93 -16.00
N GLY A 62 -10.86 5.40 -16.90
CA GLY A 62 -10.01 6.57 -16.67
C GLY A 62 -8.87 6.38 -15.67
N LYS A 63 -8.82 5.29 -14.89
CA LYS A 63 -7.81 5.07 -13.84
C LYS A 63 -6.71 4.12 -14.28
N VAL A 64 -5.48 4.43 -13.89
CA VAL A 64 -4.30 3.57 -13.93
C VAL A 64 -4.00 3.12 -12.51
N PHE A 65 -3.80 1.83 -12.29
CA PHE A 65 -3.56 1.24 -10.99
C PHE A 65 -2.13 0.71 -10.85
N ALA A 66 -1.50 1.02 -9.72
CA ALA A 66 -0.39 0.25 -9.18
C ALA A 66 -0.92 -0.70 -8.08
N ARG A 67 -0.17 -1.76 -7.78
CA ARG A 67 -0.46 -2.60 -6.61
C ARG A 67 -0.44 -1.75 -5.35
N LEU A 68 -1.47 -1.84 -4.51
CA LEU A 68 -1.37 -1.34 -3.13
C LEU A 68 -0.44 -2.29 -2.35
N THR A 69 0.65 -1.72 -1.84
CA THR A 69 1.68 -2.44 -1.07
C THR A 69 1.76 -2.01 0.38
N TYR A 70 1.19 -0.86 0.77
CA TYR A 70 1.19 -0.41 2.17
C TYR A 70 -0.21 -0.39 2.76
N ASN A 71 -0.30 -0.60 4.08
CA ASN A 71 -1.55 -0.52 4.83
C ASN A 71 -1.78 0.94 5.25
N PRO A 72 -2.86 1.61 4.78
CA PRO A 72 -3.20 2.95 5.26
C PRO A 72 -3.58 2.99 6.76
N TYR A 73 -3.80 1.82 7.37
CA TYR A 73 -4.09 1.63 8.79
C TYR A 73 -2.96 0.87 9.51
N PHE A 74 -1.73 0.95 9.01
CA PHE A 74 -0.60 0.19 9.55
C PHE A 74 -0.43 0.42 11.06
N ASP A 75 -0.38 1.67 11.50
CA ASP A 75 -0.13 2.00 12.91
C ASP A 75 -1.27 1.48 13.79
N THR A 76 -2.54 1.66 13.38
CA THR A 76 -3.70 1.10 14.09
C THR A 76 -3.66 -0.43 14.18
N MET A 77 -3.18 -1.11 13.14
CA MET A 77 -3.02 -2.56 13.15
C MET A 77 -1.90 -2.99 14.11
N ILE A 78 -0.77 -2.28 14.13
CA ILE A 78 0.32 -2.55 15.06
C ILE A 78 -0.12 -2.30 16.50
N ASP A 79 -0.81 -1.19 16.78
CA ASP A 79 -1.37 -0.90 18.11
C ASP A 79 -2.27 -2.03 18.61
N ALA A 80 -3.13 -2.58 17.74
CA ALA A 80 -4.00 -3.69 18.08
C ALA A 80 -3.22 -5.00 18.35
N ILE A 81 -2.14 -5.24 17.60
CA ILE A 81 -1.24 -6.38 17.81
C ILE A 81 -0.48 -6.24 19.13
N GLU A 82 0.07 -5.07 19.43
CA GLU A 82 0.77 -4.80 20.68
C GLU A 82 -0.14 -5.00 21.89
N GLN A 83 -1.38 -4.51 21.82
CA GLN A 83 -2.40 -4.73 22.85
C GLN A 83 -2.73 -6.22 23.03
N LEU A 84 -2.92 -6.96 21.94
CA LEU A 84 -3.21 -8.39 22.00
C LEU A 84 -2.06 -9.21 22.59
N LEU A 85 -0.82 -8.83 22.27
CA LEU A 85 0.39 -9.52 22.72
C LEU A 85 0.91 -9.00 24.08
N GLU A 86 0.24 -8.02 24.67
CA GLU A 86 0.66 -7.36 25.91
C GLU A 86 2.11 -6.82 25.85
N ILE A 87 2.51 -6.32 24.67
CA ILE A 87 3.82 -5.68 24.50
C ILE A 87 3.79 -4.32 25.20
N ASP A 88 4.76 -4.08 26.08
CA ASP A 88 5.01 -2.78 26.69
C ASP A 88 6.15 -2.07 25.93
N PRO A 89 5.85 -1.09 25.05
CA PRO A 89 6.86 -0.43 24.23
C PRO A 89 7.94 0.25 25.08
N GLN A 90 7.61 0.67 26.32
CA GLN A 90 8.57 1.33 27.21
C GLN A 90 9.59 0.36 27.84
N LYS A 91 9.32 -0.94 27.84
CA LYS A 91 10.27 -1.97 28.30
C LYS A 91 11.20 -2.43 27.18
N VAL A 92 10.70 -2.52 25.94
CA VAL A 92 11.49 -3.00 24.79
C VAL A 92 12.61 -2.02 24.39
N VAL A 93 12.43 -0.71 24.59
CA VAL A 93 13.41 0.31 24.20
C VAL A 93 14.55 0.49 25.24
N LYS A 94 14.48 -0.22 26.38
CA LYS A 94 15.44 -0.07 27.50
C LYS A 94 16.48 -1.19 27.62
N GLU A 95 16.55 -2.10 26.67
CA GLU A 95 17.64 -3.09 26.51
C GLU A 95 18.52 -2.72 25.31
#